data_AF-A0A917M4W2-F1
#
_entry.id   AF-A0A917M4W2-F1
#
_cell.length_a   1.000
_cell.length_b   1.000
_cell.length_c   1.000
_cell.angle_alpha   90.00
_cell.angle_beta   90.00
_cell.angle_gamma   90.00
#
_symmetry.space_group_name_H-M   'P 1'
#
loop_
_entity.id
_entity.type
_entity.pdbx_description
1 polymer ?
#
loop_
_entity_poly.entity_id
_entity_poly.type
_entity_poly.pdbx_seq_one_letter_code
_entity_poly.pdbx_strand_id
1 'polypeptide(L)'
;MDYVMTLFQKYILVAIIGLTFIACGGQGGADHQTQTERAADEHFNISDSLMLVPGQSAGAFRLGDSDRVVHRLLGNPDFSNAAMGKAVLMWYTDTDSSYPLSIFTSRDMGNDETARIKQIRITSPHFETQESIHVGAALSEISDAYAKPLRIVETYAGKGGMYSIYDTDEGIAFEVDADDRCIAIIIHEPHTGVTSYLPLRAIN
;
A
#
# COMPACT_ATOMS: atom_id res chain seq x y z
N MET A 1 51.75 11.31 -10.89
CA MET A 1 51.24 12.69 -11.07
C MET A 1 49.76 12.67 -10.73
N ASP A 2 49.40 12.20 -9.52
CA ASP A 2 49.47 12.92 -8.23
C ASP A 2 48.41 14.05 -8.28
N TYR A 3 47.26 13.94 -7.62
CA TYR A 3 47.13 14.18 -6.18
C TYR A 3 46.00 13.33 -5.56
N VAL A 4 46.39 12.48 -4.62
CA VAL A 4 45.55 11.81 -3.62
C VAL A 4 45.88 12.45 -2.27
N MET A 5 44.86 12.64 -1.43
CA MET A 5 44.93 12.89 0.03
C MET A 5 45.62 14.18 0.49
N THR A 6 44.91 14.97 1.30
CA THR A 6 45.12 15.07 2.75
C THR A 6 44.29 16.23 3.30
N LEU A 7 43.36 15.98 4.22
CA LEU A 7 43.13 16.86 5.37
C LEU A 7 42.29 16.14 6.45
N PHE A 8 42.92 15.21 7.18
CA PHE A 8 42.46 14.81 8.50
C PHE A 8 43.47 15.31 9.52
N GLN A 9 43.19 16.51 10.04
CA GLN A 9 44.05 17.19 11.00
C GLN A 9 43.58 16.89 12.42
N LYS A 10 44.33 15.97 13.04
CA LYS A 10 44.65 15.79 14.46
C LYS A 10 44.04 16.81 15.44
N TYR A 11 43.32 16.30 16.44
CA TYR A 11 43.36 16.85 17.80
C TYR A 11 43.63 15.73 18.82
N ILE A 12 44.73 15.95 19.53
CA ILE A 12 45.43 15.15 20.56
C ILE A 12 44.77 15.48 21.92
N LEU A 13 44.26 14.48 22.65
CA LEU A 13 44.79 13.84 23.87
C LEU A 13 45.02 14.74 25.11
N VAL A 14 44.67 14.15 26.28
CA VAL A 14 45.08 14.44 27.69
C VAL A 14 44.15 15.43 28.44
N ALA A 15 43.59 15.19 29.64
CA ALA A 15 44.18 14.62 30.86
C ALA A 15 43.16 14.00 31.84
N ILE A 16 43.66 13.06 32.65
CA ILE A 16 43.03 12.38 33.81
C ILE A 16 43.41 13.11 35.11
N ILE A 17 42.43 13.43 35.98
CA ILE A 17 42.53 13.64 37.45
C ILE A 17 41.08 13.42 37.97
N GLY A 18 40.69 12.71 39.04
CA GLY A 18 41.35 12.11 40.20
C GLY A 18 40.43 12.29 41.44
N LEU A 19 39.90 11.17 41.98
CA LEU A 19 39.40 10.88 43.34
C LEU A 19 38.24 11.65 44.07
N THR A 20 37.22 10.83 44.41
CA THR A 20 36.47 10.64 45.69
C THR A 20 35.65 11.77 46.33
N PHE A 21 34.37 11.48 46.66
CA PHE A 21 33.81 11.44 48.04
C PHE A 21 32.42 10.78 48.06
N ILE A 22 32.15 10.04 49.14
CA ILE A 22 30.91 9.32 49.48
C ILE A 22 29.87 10.29 50.07
N ALA A 23 28.59 10.17 49.71
CA ALA A 23 27.46 10.42 50.61
C ALA A 23 26.11 9.96 49.99
N CYS A 24 25.46 8.99 50.62
CA CYS A 24 24.03 8.73 50.45
C CYS A 24 23.23 9.65 51.40
N GLY A 25 22.19 10.31 50.90
CA GLY A 25 21.23 11.00 51.75
C GLY A 25 20.08 11.62 50.98
N GLY A 26 18.85 11.29 51.40
CA GLY A 26 17.71 12.22 51.43
C GLY A 26 16.82 12.32 50.19
N GLN A 27 15.54 11.99 50.38
CA GLN A 27 14.42 12.12 49.44
C GLN A 27 14.19 13.58 48.99
N GLY A 28 13.74 13.75 47.75
CA GLY A 28 13.16 15.00 47.25
C GLY A 28 12.98 14.97 45.74
N GLY A 29 11.73 14.86 45.28
CA GLY A 29 11.39 14.61 43.88
C GLY A 29 11.80 15.70 42.90
N ALA A 30 12.14 15.24 41.69
CA ALA A 30 11.92 15.95 40.44
C ALA A 30 11.92 14.87 39.34
N ASP A 31 10.73 14.61 38.78
CA ASP A 31 10.53 13.81 37.58
C ASP A 31 11.37 14.38 36.43
N HIS A 32 12.32 13.61 35.95
CA HIS A 32 12.84 13.75 34.60
C HIS A 32 12.95 12.35 34.01
N GLN A 33 11.80 11.80 33.60
CA GLN A 33 11.76 10.65 32.73
C GLN A 33 12.34 11.06 31.38
N THR A 34 13.60 10.72 31.17
CA THR A 34 14.16 10.55 29.83
C THR A 34 13.39 9.42 29.15
N GLN A 35 12.33 9.78 28.43
CA GLN A 35 11.66 8.91 27.49
C GLN A 35 12.63 8.61 26.36
N THR A 36 13.36 7.50 26.52
CA THR A 36 13.93 6.79 25.39
C THR A 36 12.73 6.23 24.62
N GLU A 37 12.31 6.94 23.58
CA GLU A 37 11.42 6.44 22.54
C GLU A 37 12.07 5.17 21.97
N ARG A 38 11.61 4.02 22.45
CA ARG A 38 11.85 2.75 21.79
C ARG A 38 11.08 2.81 20.49
N ALA A 39 11.81 3.02 19.39
CA ALA A 39 11.30 2.71 18.07
C ALA A 39 10.73 1.29 18.13
N ALA A 40 9.41 1.19 17.90
CA ALA A 40 8.78 -0.08 17.67
C ALA A 40 9.47 -0.66 16.43
N ASP A 41 10.19 -1.76 16.65
CA ASP A 41 10.72 -2.61 15.61
C ASP A 41 9.50 -3.26 14.96
N GLU A 42 8.97 -2.62 13.91
CA GLU A 42 8.00 -3.27 13.03
C GLU A 42 8.74 -4.39 12.31
N HIS A 43 8.61 -5.60 12.83
CA HIS A 43 8.87 -6.82 12.10
C HIS A 43 8.02 -6.81 10.84
N PHE A 44 8.56 -6.29 9.74
CA PHE A 44 7.95 -6.33 8.41
C PHE A 44 7.94 -7.77 7.94
N ASN A 45 6.86 -8.48 8.25
CA ASN A 45 6.68 -9.84 7.78
C ASN A 45 6.41 -9.76 6.27
N ILE A 46 7.25 -10.39 5.46
CA ILE A 46 7.12 -10.33 3.99
C ILE A 46 5.73 -10.83 3.54
N SER A 47 5.09 -11.75 4.29
CA SER A 47 3.71 -12.17 4.01
C SER A 47 2.70 -11.03 4.11
N ASP A 48 2.85 -10.13 5.08
CA ASP A 48 1.89 -9.05 5.32
C ASP A 48 1.99 -7.99 4.22
N SER A 49 3.17 -7.89 3.57
CA SER A 49 3.42 -6.97 2.46
C SER A 49 2.71 -7.35 1.15
N LEU A 50 2.28 -8.60 1.02
CA LEU A 50 1.58 -9.14 -0.17
C LEU A 50 0.15 -9.59 0.15
N MET A 51 -0.33 -9.35 1.37
CA MET A 51 -1.66 -9.74 1.79
C MET A 51 -2.74 -8.80 1.23
N LEU A 52 -3.82 -9.37 0.72
CA LEU A 52 -5.04 -8.67 0.34
C LEU A 52 -6.05 -8.82 1.47
N VAL A 53 -6.43 -7.68 2.06
CA VAL A 53 -7.42 -7.64 3.14
C VAL A 53 -8.66 -6.92 2.61
N PRO A 54 -9.78 -7.65 2.36
CA PRO A 54 -11.02 -7.06 1.88
C PRO A 54 -11.42 -5.84 2.71
N GLY A 55 -11.76 -4.74 2.02
CA GLY A 55 -12.24 -3.55 2.69
C GLY A 55 -11.18 -2.71 3.39
N GLN A 56 -9.91 -3.13 3.36
CA GLN A 56 -8.88 -2.52 4.20
C GLN A 56 -7.60 -2.17 3.45
N SER A 57 -6.96 -3.14 2.79
CA SER A 57 -5.62 -2.92 2.24
C SER A 57 -5.20 -3.92 1.16
N ALA A 58 -4.24 -3.50 0.36
CA ALA A 58 -3.43 -4.37 -0.48
C ALA A 58 -1.96 -4.16 -0.12
N GLY A 59 -1.36 -5.12 0.58
CA GLY A 59 -0.03 -5.01 1.14
C GLY A 59 0.14 -3.77 2.01
N ALA A 60 1.12 -2.94 1.68
CA ALA A 60 1.44 -1.71 2.42
C ALA A 60 0.45 -0.55 2.24
N PHE A 61 -0.52 -0.65 1.29
CA PHE A 61 -1.44 0.44 0.99
C PHE A 61 -2.80 0.18 1.62
N ARG A 62 -3.26 1.07 2.51
CA ARG A 62 -4.56 0.96 3.17
C ARG A 62 -5.56 1.97 2.61
N LEU A 63 -6.83 1.58 2.53
CA LEU A 63 -7.91 2.50 2.22
C LEU A 63 -7.96 3.61 3.28
N GLY A 64 -8.20 4.85 2.83
CA GLY A 64 -8.23 6.04 3.68
C GLY A 64 -6.88 6.66 4.00
N ASP A 65 -5.76 5.96 3.73
CA ASP A 65 -4.42 6.55 3.85
C ASP A 65 -4.25 7.73 2.90
N SER A 66 -3.41 8.68 3.29
CA SER A 66 -2.99 9.74 2.38
C SER A 66 -2.20 9.15 1.21
N ASP A 67 -2.48 9.67 0.01
CA ASP A 67 -1.69 9.43 -1.21
C ASP A 67 -0.17 9.66 -1.04
N ARG A 68 0.23 10.48 -0.07
CA ARG A 68 1.64 10.69 0.32
C ARG A 68 2.36 9.39 0.71
N VAL A 69 1.66 8.41 1.28
CA VAL A 69 2.24 7.09 1.60
C VAL A 69 2.63 6.38 0.31
N VAL A 70 1.75 6.41 -0.70
CA VAL A 70 1.99 5.81 -2.02
C VAL A 70 3.19 6.47 -2.68
N HIS A 71 3.22 7.81 -2.73
CA HIS A 71 4.33 8.55 -3.33
C HIS A 71 5.67 8.34 -2.61
N ARG A 72 5.66 8.11 -1.30
CA ARG A 72 6.87 7.81 -0.53
C ARG A 72 7.43 6.43 -0.87
N LEU A 73 6.56 5.43 -1.01
CA LEU A 73 6.96 4.05 -1.23
C LEU A 73 7.27 3.74 -2.69
N LEU A 74 6.49 4.30 -3.62
CA LEU A 74 6.56 3.99 -5.06
C LEU A 74 7.13 5.12 -5.92
N GLY A 75 7.30 6.32 -5.36
CA GLY A 75 7.68 7.50 -6.14
C GLY A 75 6.53 8.05 -6.99
N ASN A 76 6.87 8.62 -8.15
CA ASN A 76 5.90 9.18 -9.07
C ASN A 76 5.22 8.06 -9.87
N PRO A 77 3.90 8.17 -10.15
CA PRO A 77 3.25 7.24 -11.06
C PRO A 77 3.72 7.44 -12.49
N ASP A 78 3.78 6.36 -13.26
CA ASP A 78 4.07 6.39 -14.70
C ASP A 78 2.92 7.01 -15.50
N PHE A 79 1.69 6.86 -15.00
CA PHE A 79 0.50 7.51 -15.54
C PHE A 79 -0.37 8.10 -14.44
N SER A 80 -0.87 9.30 -14.67
CA SER A 80 -1.85 9.95 -13.79
C SER A 80 -2.91 10.67 -14.58
N ASN A 81 -4.17 10.52 -14.15
CA ASN A 81 -5.29 11.34 -14.60
C ASN A 81 -5.99 11.93 -13.38
N ALA A 82 -5.83 13.24 -13.16
CA ALA A 82 -6.38 13.95 -12.03
C ALA A 82 -7.38 15.02 -12.47
N ALA A 83 -8.57 15.02 -11.87
CA ALA A 83 -9.61 16.00 -12.13
C ALA A 83 -10.52 16.18 -10.90
N MET A 84 -10.90 17.43 -10.61
CA MET A 84 -11.90 17.78 -9.60
C MET A 84 -11.71 17.10 -8.22
N GLY A 85 -10.48 17.08 -7.71
CA GLY A 85 -10.17 16.47 -6.41
C GLY A 85 -10.11 14.94 -6.40
N LYS A 86 -10.12 14.31 -7.58
CA LYS A 86 -9.92 12.88 -7.76
C LYS A 86 -8.68 12.62 -8.61
N ALA A 87 -8.01 11.50 -8.40
CA ALA A 87 -6.92 11.06 -9.26
C ALA A 87 -6.88 9.55 -9.42
N VAL A 88 -6.62 9.12 -10.65
CA VAL A 88 -6.17 7.76 -10.98
C VAL A 88 -4.67 7.81 -11.15
N LEU A 89 -3.97 6.94 -10.44
CA LEU A 89 -2.51 6.83 -10.45
C LEU A 89 -2.13 5.39 -10.84
N MET A 90 -1.16 5.21 -11.72
CA MET A 90 -0.71 3.88 -12.15
C MET A 90 0.82 3.77 -12.14
N TRP A 91 1.29 2.62 -11.67
CA TRP A 91 2.70 2.24 -11.67
C TRP A 91 2.88 0.92 -12.42
N TYR A 92 3.93 0.84 -13.22
CA TYR A 92 4.42 -0.36 -13.86
C TYR A 92 5.74 -0.75 -13.21
N THR A 93 6.05 -2.05 -13.18
CA THR A 93 7.40 -2.44 -12.76
C THR A 93 8.34 -2.39 -13.96
N ASP A 94 9.58 -1.93 -13.74
CA ASP A 94 10.61 -1.88 -14.81
C ASP A 94 10.86 -3.25 -15.45
N THR A 95 10.65 -4.31 -14.67
CA THR A 95 10.86 -5.70 -15.10
C THR A 95 9.65 -6.33 -15.77
N ASP A 96 8.44 -5.81 -15.52
CA ASP A 96 7.20 -6.33 -16.08
C ASP A 96 6.09 -5.27 -16.10
N SER A 97 5.82 -4.73 -17.29
CA SER A 97 4.70 -3.81 -17.52
C SER A 97 3.34 -4.52 -17.60
N SER A 98 3.31 -5.85 -17.52
CA SER A 98 2.07 -6.65 -17.66
C SER A 98 1.19 -6.58 -16.42
N TYR A 99 1.77 -6.19 -15.27
CA TYR A 99 1.09 -6.18 -13.98
C TYR A 99 1.06 -4.78 -13.34
N PRO A 100 0.33 -3.79 -13.93
CA PRO A 100 0.21 -2.48 -13.31
C PRO A 100 -0.51 -2.52 -11.97
N LEU A 101 -0.01 -1.72 -11.02
CA LEU A 101 -0.75 -1.29 -9.83
C LEU A 101 -1.51 -0.02 -10.18
N SER A 102 -2.80 0.04 -9.86
CA SER A 102 -3.61 1.25 -10.04
C SER A 102 -4.27 1.68 -8.74
N ILE A 103 -4.18 2.95 -8.39
CA ILE A 103 -4.76 3.50 -7.17
C ILE A 103 -5.66 4.68 -7.54
N PHE A 104 -6.88 4.65 -7.01
CA PHE A 104 -7.81 5.76 -7.09
C PHE A 104 -7.81 6.52 -5.77
N THR A 105 -7.67 7.83 -5.87
CA THR A 105 -7.70 8.73 -4.72
C THR A 105 -8.77 9.79 -4.89
N SER A 106 -9.30 10.26 -3.76
CA SER A 106 -10.21 11.39 -3.71
C SER A 106 -9.93 12.23 -2.47
N ARG A 107 -10.09 13.55 -2.59
CA ARG A 107 -10.12 14.50 -1.48
C ARG A 107 -11.48 15.17 -1.37
N ASP A 108 -11.79 15.66 -0.18
CA ASP A 108 -13.00 16.42 0.09
C ASP A 108 -12.69 17.91 -0.07
N MET A 109 -12.85 18.41 -1.30
CA MET A 109 -12.52 19.79 -1.67
C MET A 109 -13.28 20.79 -0.78
N GLY A 110 -12.55 21.62 -0.04
CA GLY A 110 -13.12 22.60 0.89
C GLY A 110 -13.34 22.11 2.32
N ASN A 111 -13.01 20.86 2.63
CA ASN A 111 -13.08 20.31 4.00
C ASN A 111 -11.79 19.56 4.39
N ASP A 112 -11.41 18.52 3.64
CA ASP A 112 -10.12 17.81 3.78
C ASP A 112 -9.41 17.77 2.42
N GLU A 113 -8.40 18.62 2.27
CA GLU A 113 -7.60 18.72 1.05
C GLU A 113 -6.62 17.54 0.86
N THR A 114 -6.57 16.61 1.82
CA THR A 114 -5.78 15.38 1.72
C THR A 114 -6.44 14.42 0.74
N ALA A 115 -5.74 14.10 -0.35
CA ALA A 115 -6.16 13.00 -1.22
C ALA A 115 -5.92 11.67 -0.51
N ARG A 116 -6.99 10.88 -0.40
CA ARG A 116 -6.98 9.60 0.30
C ARG A 116 -7.23 8.47 -0.66
N ILE A 117 -6.59 7.33 -0.40
CA ILE A 117 -6.81 6.09 -1.15
C ILE A 117 -8.27 5.66 -0.98
N LYS A 118 -8.94 5.42 -2.10
CA LYS A 118 -10.34 4.99 -2.15
C LYS A 118 -10.52 3.62 -2.78
N GLN A 119 -9.67 3.29 -3.75
CA GLN A 119 -9.62 1.96 -4.34
C GLN A 119 -8.19 1.61 -4.74
N ILE A 120 -7.88 0.31 -4.69
CA ILE A 120 -6.58 -0.24 -5.10
C ILE A 120 -6.86 -1.42 -6.03
N ARG A 121 -6.39 -1.37 -7.28
CA ARG A 121 -6.48 -2.47 -8.25
C ARG A 121 -5.11 -3.11 -8.45
N ILE A 122 -5.06 -4.41 -8.18
CA ILE A 122 -3.88 -5.26 -8.26
C ILE A 122 -4.04 -6.19 -9.46
N THR A 123 -2.98 -6.32 -10.25
CA THR A 123 -2.91 -7.28 -11.37
C THR A 123 -1.76 -8.28 -11.22
N SER A 124 -0.88 -8.07 -10.24
CA SER A 124 0.21 -9.02 -9.96
C SER A 124 -0.34 -10.28 -9.28
N PRO A 125 0.10 -11.49 -9.69
CA PRO A 125 -0.29 -12.75 -9.07
C PRO A 125 0.38 -13.00 -7.72
N HIS A 126 1.28 -12.13 -7.26
CA HIS A 126 2.00 -12.30 -6.01
C HIS A 126 1.20 -11.90 -4.77
N PHE A 127 0.08 -11.21 -4.95
CA PHE A 127 -0.81 -10.82 -3.86
C PHE A 127 -1.92 -11.85 -3.68
N GLU A 128 -2.24 -12.18 -2.43
CA GLU A 128 -3.27 -13.16 -2.11
C GLU A 128 -4.09 -12.77 -0.86
N THR A 129 -5.34 -13.24 -0.79
CA THR A 129 -6.16 -13.16 0.44
C THR A 129 -5.76 -14.22 1.45
N GLN A 130 -6.33 -14.18 2.65
CA GLN A 130 -6.13 -15.21 3.67
C GLN A 130 -6.59 -16.60 3.20
N GLU A 131 -7.56 -16.65 2.29
CA GLU A 131 -8.09 -17.85 1.63
C GLU A 131 -7.28 -18.26 0.39
N SER A 132 -6.10 -17.65 0.17
CA SER A 132 -5.23 -17.86 -0.98
C SER A 132 -5.86 -17.50 -2.32
N ILE A 133 -6.81 -16.55 -2.35
CA ILE A 133 -7.34 -16.02 -3.61
C ILE A 133 -6.40 -14.96 -4.17
N HIS A 134 -5.95 -15.16 -5.40
CA HIS A 134 -4.97 -14.31 -6.08
C HIS A 134 -5.36 -14.07 -7.56
N VAL A 135 -4.67 -13.15 -8.23
CA VAL A 135 -4.82 -12.97 -9.68
C VAL A 135 -4.39 -14.27 -10.37
N GLY A 136 -5.30 -14.79 -11.19
CA GLY A 136 -5.19 -16.10 -11.82
C GLY A 136 -6.09 -17.15 -11.18
N ALA A 137 -6.74 -16.92 -10.04
CA ALA A 137 -7.69 -17.89 -9.49
C ALA A 137 -8.90 -18.12 -10.44
N ALA A 138 -9.47 -19.33 -10.42
CA ALA A 138 -10.71 -19.63 -11.15
C ALA A 138 -11.91 -19.00 -10.45
N LEU A 139 -12.92 -18.55 -11.21
CA LEU A 139 -14.16 -18.00 -10.65
C LEU A 139 -14.86 -18.97 -9.68
N SER A 140 -14.75 -20.29 -9.92
CA SER A 140 -15.27 -21.30 -9.00
C SER A 140 -14.55 -21.30 -7.65
N GLU A 141 -13.21 -21.19 -7.65
CA GLU A 141 -12.41 -21.13 -6.43
C GLU A 141 -12.74 -19.87 -5.62
N ILE A 142 -12.92 -18.74 -6.31
CA ILE A 142 -13.36 -17.48 -5.69
C ILE A 142 -14.75 -17.64 -5.10
N SER A 143 -15.68 -18.23 -5.85
CA SER A 143 -17.06 -18.43 -5.38
C SER A 143 -17.13 -19.35 -4.15
N ASP A 144 -16.26 -20.35 -4.06
CA ASP A 144 -16.20 -21.27 -2.92
C ASP A 144 -15.56 -20.62 -1.67
N ALA A 145 -14.67 -19.64 -1.85
CA ALA A 145 -14.00 -18.93 -0.75
C ALA A 145 -14.93 -17.97 0.00
N TYR A 146 -15.97 -17.43 -0.65
CA TYR A 146 -16.88 -16.46 -0.04
C TYR A 146 -18.23 -17.07 0.33
N ALA A 147 -18.65 -16.92 1.59
CA ALA A 147 -19.89 -17.48 2.10
C ALA A 147 -21.16 -16.87 1.47
N LYS A 148 -21.06 -15.65 0.94
CA LYS A 148 -22.14 -14.97 0.22
C LYS A 148 -21.90 -15.05 -1.28
N PRO A 149 -22.96 -15.19 -2.10
CA PRO A 149 -22.81 -15.16 -3.56
C PRO A 149 -22.16 -13.87 -4.04
N LEU A 150 -21.18 -14.02 -4.94
CA LEU A 150 -20.59 -12.91 -5.68
C LEU A 150 -21.65 -12.22 -6.54
N ARG A 151 -21.57 -10.90 -6.68
CA ARG A 151 -22.49 -10.14 -7.53
C ARG A 151 -21.77 -9.58 -8.74
N ILE A 152 -22.30 -9.83 -9.93
CA ILE A 152 -21.81 -9.13 -11.13
C ILE A 152 -22.31 -7.68 -11.05
N VAL A 153 -21.37 -6.73 -11.02
CA VAL A 153 -21.68 -5.29 -10.94
C VAL A 153 -21.39 -4.54 -12.23
N GLU A 154 -20.50 -5.10 -13.06
CA GLU A 154 -20.16 -4.53 -14.37
C GLU A 154 -19.76 -5.65 -15.32
N THR A 155 -20.01 -5.44 -16.62
CA THR A 155 -19.49 -6.28 -17.69
C THR A 155 -19.15 -5.38 -18.86
N TYR A 156 -17.95 -5.55 -19.40
CA TYR A 156 -17.42 -4.65 -20.42
C TYR A 156 -16.56 -5.42 -21.43
N ALA A 157 -16.45 -4.87 -22.64
CA ALA A 157 -15.54 -5.37 -23.66
C ALA A 157 -14.21 -4.62 -23.55
N GLY A 158 -13.11 -5.36 -23.58
CA GLY A 158 -11.75 -4.83 -23.53
C GLY A 158 -10.83 -5.52 -24.53
N LYS A 159 -9.57 -5.11 -24.54
CA LYS A 159 -8.53 -5.80 -25.32
C LYS A 159 -8.33 -7.21 -24.75
N GLY A 160 -8.84 -8.21 -25.45
CA GLY A 160 -8.74 -9.63 -25.08
C GLY A 160 -10.09 -10.33 -24.85
N GLY A 161 -11.20 -9.60 -24.90
CA GLY A 161 -12.54 -10.19 -24.88
C GLY A 161 -13.51 -9.46 -23.96
N MET A 162 -14.48 -10.23 -23.45
CA MET A 162 -15.41 -9.77 -22.43
C MET A 162 -14.83 -9.98 -21.04
N TYR A 163 -15.12 -9.03 -20.15
CA TYR A 163 -14.72 -9.07 -18.75
C TYR A 163 -15.91 -8.75 -17.87
N SER A 164 -15.98 -9.41 -16.71
CA SER A 164 -17.01 -9.16 -15.70
C SER A 164 -16.37 -8.85 -14.36
N ILE A 165 -16.95 -7.90 -13.62
CA ILE A 165 -16.53 -7.56 -12.26
C ILE A 165 -17.50 -8.22 -11.29
N TYR A 166 -16.97 -9.11 -10.47
CA TYR A 166 -17.64 -9.81 -9.39
C TYR A 166 -17.29 -9.15 -8.05
N ASP A 167 -18.30 -8.63 -7.36
CA ASP A 167 -18.15 -7.83 -6.14
C ASP A 167 -18.66 -8.58 -4.90
N THR A 168 -18.06 -8.27 -3.75
CA THR A 168 -18.49 -8.72 -2.43
C THR A 168 -18.83 -7.53 -1.53
N ASP A 169 -19.66 -7.75 -0.52
CA ASP A 169 -19.92 -6.72 0.51
C ASP A 169 -18.72 -6.43 1.41
N GLU A 170 -17.71 -7.31 1.39
CA GLU A 170 -16.53 -7.27 2.27
C GLU A 170 -15.49 -6.24 1.81
N GLY A 171 -15.70 -5.61 0.65
CA GLY A 171 -14.78 -4.58 0.12
C GLY A 171 -13.68 -5.16 -0.77
N ILE A 172 -13.98 -6.26 -1.46
CA ILE A 172 -13.12 -6.86 -2.49
C ILE A 172 -13.95 -7.24 -3.71
N ALA A 173 -13.41 -6.98 -4.89
CA ALA A 173 -13.97 -7.35 -6.17
C ALA A 173 -12.94 -8.02 -7.08
N PHE A 174 -13.42 -8.83 -8.00
CA PHE A 174 -12.63 -9.65 -8.91
C PHE A 174 -13.01 -9.33 -10.35
N GLU A 175 -12.04 -8.90 -11.13
CA GLU A 175 -12.18 -8.76 -12.57
C GLU A 175 -11.84 -10.09 -13.22
N VAL A 176 -12.79 -10.66 -13.97
CA VAL A 176 -12.72 -12.02 -14.51
C VAL A 176 -12.89 -11.97 -16.02
N ASP A 177 -12.08 -12.74 -16.74
CA ASP A 177 -12.13 -12.85 -18.19
C ASP A 177 -13.15 -13.90 -18.68
N ALA A 178 -13.25 -14.05 -20.01
CA ALA A 178 -14.18 -14.99 -20.63
C ALA A 178 -13.84 -16.47 -20.39
N ASP A 179 -12.64 -16.77 -19.88
CA ASP A 179 -12.19 -18.13 -19.51
C ASP A 179 -12.38 -18.39 -18.00
N ASP A 180 -13.18 -17.55 -17.33
CA ASP A 180 -13.46 -17.60 -15.90
C ASP A 180 -12.20 -17.51 -15.01
N ARG A 181 -11.18 -16.76 -15.48
CA ARG A 181 -9.95 -16.50 -14.72
C ARG A 181 -9.93 -15.08 -14.18
N CYS A 182 -9.59 -14.93 -12.91
CA CYS A 182 -9.36 -13.62 -12.32
C CYS A 182 -8.11 -12.97 -12.93
N ILE A 183 -8.26 -11.77 -13.49
CA ILE A 183 -7.19 -11.00 -14.11
C ILE A 183 -6.80 -9.75 -13.32
N ALA A 184 -7.64 -9.34 -12.36
CA ALA A 184 -7.34 -8.28 -11.41
C ALA A 184 -8.19 -8.42 -10.15
N ILE A 185 -7.67 -7.92 -9.04
CA ILE A 185 -8.37 -7.82 -7.76
C ILE A 185 -8.45 -6.35 -7.36
N ILE A 186 -9.61 -5.91 -6.88
CA ILE A 186 -9.87 -4.54 -6.48
C ILE A 186 -10.25 -4.51 -5.00
N ILE A 187 -9.49 -3.78 -4.19
CA ILE A 187 -9.83 -3.47 -2.80
C ILE A 187 -10.54 -2.11 -2.76
N HIS A 188 -11.70 -2.04 -2.13
CA HIS A 188 -12.53 -0.84 -2.02
C HIS A 188 -13.27 -0.79 -0.68
N GLU A 189 -13.86 0.35 -0.35
CA GLU A 189 -14.60 0.51 0.91
C GLU A 189 -15.74 -0.54 1.02
N PRO A 190 -15.92 -1.19 2.19
CA PRO A 190 -17.02 -2.14 2.40
C PRO A 190 -18.38 -1.50 2.21
N HIS A 191 -19.35 -2.28 1.73
CA HIS A 191 -20.76 -1.89 1.58
C HIS A 191 -21.06 -0.70 0.65
N THR A 192 -20.06 -0.10 0.00
CA THR A 192 -20.28 0.97 -1.00
C THR A 192 -20.47 0.42 -2.41
N GLY A 193 -20.15 -0.86 -2.62
CA GLY A 193 -19.94 -1.47 -3.93
C GLY A 193 -18.69 -0.92 -4.62
N VAL A 194 -18.11 -1.71 -5.53
CA VAL A 194 -17.03 -1.19 -6.38
C VAL A 194 -17.61 -0.25 -7.44
N THR A 195 -17.10 0.98 -7.48
CA THR A 195 -17.40 1.92 -8.57
C THR A 195 -16.27 1.92 -9.58
N SER A 196 -16.59 2.00 -10.87
CA SER A 196 -15.62 2.01 -11.97
C SER A 196 -14.92 3.37 -12.09
N TYR A 197 -14.00 3.66 -11.17
CA TYR A 197 -13.13 4.85 -11.24
C TYR A 197 -11.73 4.52 -11.75
N LEU A 198 -11.33 3.25 -11.66
CA LEU A 198 -10.04 2.78 -12.12
C LEU A 198 -10.15 2.37 -13.60
N PRO A 199 -9.13 2.69 -14.42
CA PRO A 199 -9.12 2.30 -15.82
C PRO A 199 -9.07 0.78 -15.89
N LEU A 200 -10.18 0.22 -16.34
CA LEU A 200 -10.28 -1.15 -16.78
C LEU A 200 -9.55 -1.29 -18.13
N ARG A 201 -9.19 -2.51 -18.54
CA ARG A 201 -8.36 -2.74 -19.75
C ARG A 201 -8.93 -1.95 -20.94
N ALA A 202 -8.29 -0.82 -21.25
CA ALA A 202 -8.84 0.15 -22.18
C ALA A 202 -9.01 -0.47 -23.58
N ILE A 203 -10.16 -0.22 -24.18
CA ILE A 203 -10.39 -0.32 -25.62
C ILE A 203 -9.63 0.84 -26.27
N ASN A 204 -8.43 0.57 -26.79
CA ASN A 204 -7.80 1.48 -27.75
C ASN A 204 -8.53 1.40 -29.08
#